data_AF-A0A1I8BI97-F1
#
_entry.id   AF-A0A1I8BI97-F1
#
_cell.length_a   1.000
_cell.length_b   1.000
_cell.length_c   1.000
_cell.angle_alpha   90.00
_cell.angle_beta   90.00
_cell.angle_gamma   90.00
#
_symmetry.space_group_name_H-M   'P 1'
#
loop_
_entity.id
_entity.type
_entity.pdbx_description
1 polymer ?
#
loop_
_entity_poly.entity_id
_entity_poly.type
_entity_poly.pdbx_seq_one_letter_code
_entity_poly.pdbx_strand_id
1 'polypeptide(L)'
;MAGIDFGNMNCYLAAARNKGIEVLMNDYSLHATPACILFGQTCRLMGFGARQQLNMHYKNTVLYFKQLLGKQYSDEFINLFGSSIPCDVMYLNEERVFSPEQVLACLFTHLRLLLSKSLGADVNECVMSVPYYFDEKQRLAVITAGKIASLKITLINDHAALAYNYGIYKGMNLPKLEEPPKIVAFVDCGHSCLQTSLVAFNAGNAKVLNAAHTMEVGGHYFDLLLRDYFVVQFKERYNIDVTKNPKAMFRLLDECEKLKKQMSANSQNIPFHIECFMNDVDVSGSMQRTQFEEMVQHLFEKINLMLFTLIERAKINVEDVSDVEIIGGSSRIPRIKQIIGEFFKKEPRTTMNQDDAIARGCALRSAMFYPAYQMKEFVLEDPFELVIEKSKLPNEKSVSELLKIERDMQAADQRATERSDAKNALEEFCFRMQHTFENTEACEGKVAEETRLSCLNECSEVLDWLDMNSTELQKKQIECRHSELEKHCKPALTKLFASAEVKKEKQDEVPKQDDGNQNGNEHPKQDFEVKCEDENIKTMDSSNPKAECNDTEMD
;
A
#
# COMPACT_ATOMS: atom_id res chain seq x y z
N MET A 1 -2.20 9.70 -15.69
CA MET A 1 -3.56 9.12 -15.54
C MET A 1 -3.59 8.19 -14.35
N ALA A 2 -3.83 8.73 -13.15
CA ALA A 2 -3.86 7.95 -11.91
C ALA A 2 -5.22 8.09 -11.19
N GLY A 3 -5.64 6.99 -10.56
CA GLY A 3 -6.83 6.86 -9.74
C GLY A 3 -6.46 6.37 -8.34
N ILE A 4 -7.04 6.97 -7.31
CA ILE A 4 -6.79 6.62 -5.92
C ILE A 4 -8.12 6.39 -5.19
N ASP A 5 -8.25 5.23 -4.57
CA ASP A 5 -9.22 5.01 -3.48
C ASP A 5 -8.46 5.17 -2.16
N PHE A 6 -8.77 6.20 -1.38
CA PHE A 6 -8.20 6.36 -0.04
C PHE A 6 -9.22 5.90 1.01
N GLY A 7 -9.19 4.61 1.34
CA GLY A 7 -10.04 4.04 2.37
C GLY A 7 -9.64 4.45 3.78
N ASN A 8 -10.49 4.13 4.75
CA ASN A 8 -10.21 4.42 6.17
C ASN A 8 -9.09 3.55 6.77
N MET A 9 -8.88 2.35 6.20
CA MET A 9 -7.88 1.39 6.65
C MET A 9 -6.79 1.16 5.61
N ASN A 10 -7.18 0.99 4.34
CA ASN A 10 -6.26 0.76 3.23
C ASN A 10 -6.61 1.69 2.07
N CYS A 11 -5.60 2.03 1.29
CA CYS A 11 -5.70 2.75 0.03
C CYS A 11 -5.32 1.81 -1.12
N TYR A 12 -5.93 2.04 -2.28
CA TYR A 12 -5.64 1.31 -3.52
C TYR A 12 -5.31 2.30 -4.63
N LEU A 13 -4.30 1.95 -5.42
CA LEU A 13 -3.76 2.78 -6.48
C LEU A 13 -4.02 2.10 -7.81
N ALA A 14 -4.52 2.83 -8.79
CA ALA A 14 -4.69 2.36 -10.15
C ALA A 14 -4.18 3.39 -11.15
N ALA A 15 -3.71 2.93 -12.30
CA ALA A 15 -3.28 3.80 -13.37
C ALA A 15 -3.73 3.25 -14.73
N ALA A 16 -3.94 4.17 -15.67
CA ALA A 16 -4.19 3.81 -17.05
C ALA A 16 -2.86 3.59 -17.78
N ARG A 17 -2.61 2.35 -18.23
CA ARG A 17 -1.38 1.93 -18.91
C ARG A 17 -1.70 0.89 -19.98
N ASN A 18 -0.96 0.90 -21.09
CA ASN A 18 -1.05 -0.12 -22.15
C ASN A 18 -2.48 -0.39 -22.66
N LYS A 19 -3.29 0.67 -22.84
CA LYS A 19 -4.71 0.60 -23.27
C LYS A 19 -5.64 -0.13 -22.27
N GLY A 20 -5.20 -0.32 -21.02
CA GLY A 20 -5.98 -0.90 -19.93
C GLY A 20 -5.85 -0.12 -18.63
N ILE A 21 -6.38 -0.69 -17.56
CA ILE A 21 -6.24 -0.18 -16.19
C ILE A 21 -5.52 -1.23 -15.36
N GLU A 22 -4.41 -0.81 -14.77
CA GLU A 22 -3.58 -1.63 -13.90
C GLU A 22 -3.73 -1.14 -12.45
N VAL A 23 -3.78 -2.08 -11.51
CA VAL A 23 -3.76 -1.76 -10.08
C VAL A 23 -2.34 -1.96 -9.59
N LEU A 24 -1.80 -0.93 -8.98
CA LEU A 24 -0.38 -0.86 -8.66
C LEU A 24 -0.11 -1.52 -7.31
N MET A 25 1.13 -1.94 -7.12
CA MET A 25 1.62 -2.48 -5.86
C MET A 25 2.47 -1.43 -5.12
N ASN A 26 2.51 -1.52 -3.81
CA ASN A 26 3.41 -0.75 -2.97
C ASN A 26 4.82 -1.36 -2.92
N ASP A 27 5.71 -0.76 -2.12
CA ASP A 27 7.10 -1.21 -1.96
C ASP A 27 7.24 -2.62 -1.33
N TYR A 28 6.15 -3.22 -0.86
CA TYR A 28 6.07 -4.57 -0.30
C TYR A 28 5.34 -5.56 -1.24
N SER A 29 5.14 -5.18 -2.51
CA SER A 29 4.44 -6.01 -3.51
C SER A 29 2.99 -6.34 -3.12
N LEU A 30 2.33 -5.44 -2.36
CA LEU A 30 0.92 -5.55 -1.99
C LEU A 30 0.11 -4.46 -2.68
N HIS A 31 -1.11 -4.79 -3.13
CA HIS A 31 -2.03 -3.79 -3.69
C HIS A 31 -2.61 -2.84 -2.64
N ALA A 32 -2.79 -3.31 -1.41
CA ALA A 32 -3.32 -2.51 -0.32
C ALA A 32 -2.19 -1.74 0.38
N THR A 33 -2.31 -0.42 0.45
CA THR A 33 -1.41 0.45 1.22
C THR A 33 -2.13 0.96 2.46
N PRO A 34 -1.73 0.58 3.69
CA PRO A 34 -2.40 1.03 4.90
C PRO A 34 -2.49 2.55 5.03
N ALA A 35 -3.64 3.07 5.45
CA ALA A 35 -3.82 4.48 5.82
C ALA A 35 -3.27 4.73 7.23
N CYS A 36 -1.94 4.68 7.35
CA CYS A 36 -1.20 4.69 8.61
C CYS A 36 0.03 5.57 8.50
N ILE A 37 0.22 6.47 9.47
CA ILE A 37 1.37 7.39 9.54
C ILE A 37 2.03 7.25 10.90
N LEU A 38 3.32 6.94 10.93
CA LEU A 38 4.13 6.92 12.15
C LEU A 38 5.09 8.10 12.11
N PHE A 39 5.02 8.95 13.12
CA PHE A 39 5.98 10.03 13.34
C PHE A 39 7.12 9.52 14.22
N GLY A 40 8.31 9.38 13.64
CA GLY A 40 9.49 8.88 14.33
C GLY A 40 10.41 9.98 14.83
N GLN A 41 11.49 9.55 15.49
CA GLN A 41 12.54 10.43 16.01
C GLN A 41 13.45 11.02 14.92
N THR A 42 13.46 10.43 13.72
CA THR A 42 14.36 10.80 12.62
C THR A 42 13.63 11.09 11.32
N CYS A 43 12.52 10.41 11.08
CA CYS A 43 11.69 10.52 9.89
C CYS A 43 10.27 10.04 10.20
N ARG A 44 9.38 10.23 9.23
CA ARG A 44 8.06 9.61 9.22
C ARG A 44 8.12 8.29 8.46
N LEU A 45 7.33 7.32 8.91
CA LEU A 45 7.00 6.13 8.14
C LEU A 45 5.54 6.20 7.75
N MET A 46 5.22 5.70 6.57
CA MET A 46 3.86 5.75 5.99
C MET A 46 3.51 4.38 5.43
N GLY A 47 2.22 4.08 5.33
CA GLY A 47 1.78 2.84 4.71
C GLY A 47 2.14 1.60 5.53
N PHE A 48 2.69 0.59 4.85
CA PHE A 48 3.00 -0.70 5.46
C PHE A 48 4.12 -0.59 6.51
N GLY A 49 5.16 0.22 6.26
CA GLY A 49 6.26 0.43 7.20
C GLY A 49 5.78 1.00 8.55
N ALA A 50 4.83 1.94 8.52
CA ALA A 50 4.19 2.45 9.74
C ALA A 50 3.34 1.38 10.43
N ARG A 51 2.52 0.63 9.67
CA ARG A 51 1.63 -0.40 10.21
C ARG A 51 2.38 -1.52 10.96
N GLN A 52 3.55 -1.93 10.47
CA GLN A 52 4.39 -2.95 11.10
C GLN A 52 4.90 -2.52 12.49
N GLN A 53 5.05 -1.21 12.70
CA GLN A 53 5.61 -0.64 13.92
C GLN A 53 4.55 -0.11 14.90
N LEU A 54 3.26 -0.21 14.55
CA LEU A 54 2.14 0.31 15.34
C LEU A 54 2.20 -0.11 16.81
N ASN A 55 2.39 -1.40 17.09
CA ASN A 55 2.36 -1.90 18.47
C ASN A 55 3.53 -1.39 19.33
N MET A 56 4.66 -1.04 18.72
CA MET A 56 5.83 -0.47 19.41
C MET A 56 5.70 1.04 19.58
N HIS A 57 5.11 1.73 18.59
CA HIS A 57 5.04 3.18 18.54
C HIS A 57 3.60 3.73 18.53
N TYR A 58 2.69 3.07 19.25
CA TYR A 58 1.25 3.37 19.20
C TYR A 58 0.92 4.84 19.53
N LYS A 59 1.69 5.50 20.40
CA LYS A 59 1.51 6.91 20.77
C LYS A 59 1.83 7.89 19.63
N ASN A 60 2.74 7.51 18.73
CA ASN A 60 3.16 8.35 17.62
C ASN A 60 2.62 7.85 16.27
N THR A 61 1.73 6.85 16.30
CA THR A 61 1.12 6.29 15.09
C THR A 61 -0.31 6.75 14.95
N VAL A 62 -0.62 7.35 13.81
CA VAL A 62 -1.90 7.95 13.49
C VAL A 62 -2.67 7.04 12.54
N LEU A 63 -3.87 6.65 12.95
CA LEU A 63 -4.81 5.80 12.21
C LEU A 63 -6.18 6.48 12.13
N TYR A 64 -7.03 5.98 11.23
CA TYR A 64 -8.45 6.35 11.13
C TYR A 64 -8.75 7.85 10.95
N PHE A 65 -7.74 8.62 10.52
CA PHE A 65 -7.82 10.07 10.38
C PHE A 65 -8.79 10.54 9.28
N LYS A 66 -9.19 9.65 8.35
CA LYS A 66 -10.27 9.94 7.37
C LYS A 66 -11.57 10.35 8.06
N GLN A 67 -11.89 9.81 9.24
CA GLN A 67 -13.10 10.18 9.97
C GLN A 67 -13.01 11.55 10.65
N LEU A 68 -11.80 12.12 10.81
CA LEU A 68 -11.55 13.39 11.50
C LEU A 68 -11.64 14.60 10.55
N LEU A 69 -11.58 14.38 9.25
CA LEU A 69 -11.58 15.43 8.22
C LEU A 69 -12.81 16.33 8.34
N GLY A 70 -12.62 17.65 8.22
CA GLY A 70 -13.70 18.64 8.19
C GLY A 70 -14.50 18.78 9.50
N LYS A 71 -14.16 18.04 10.55
CA LYS A 71 -14.87 18.06 11.84
C LYS A 71 -14.22 19.03 12.81
N GLN A 72 -15.05 19.59 13.68
CA GLN A 72 -14.56 20.38 14.81
C GLN A 72 -14.17 19.45 15.95
N TYR A 73 -13.11 19.82 16.66
CA TYR A 73 -12.62 19.11 17.84
C TYR A 73 -13.60 19.36 19.00
N SER A 74 -14.68 18.57 19.09
CA SER A 74 -15.57 18.56 20.26
C SER A 74 -15.25 17.37 21.15
N ASP A 75 -15.44 17.53 22.46
CA ASP A 75 -15.11 16.48 23.44
C ASP A 75 -15.86 15.16 23.20
N GLU A 76 -17.05 15.19 22.62
CA GLU A 76 -17.82 13.99 22.25
C GLU A 76 -17.14 13.21 21.11
N PHE A 77 -16.52 13.92 20.16
CA PHE A 77 -15.72 13.33 19.10
C PHE A 77 -14.44 12.71 19.66
N ILE A 78 -13.88 13.31 20.71
CA ILE A 78 -12.71 12.77 21.41
C ILE A 78 -13.03 11.44 22.07
N ASN A 79 -14.17 11.38 22.74
CA ASN A 79 -14.61 10.16 23.41
C ASN A 79 -14.90 9.01 22.45
N LEU A 80 -15.32 9.30 21.21
CA LEU A 80 -15.62 8.28 20.19
C LEU A 80 -14.36 7.55 19.68
N PHE A 81 -13.22 8.23 19.60
CA PHE A 81 -11.92 7.66 19.19
C PHE A 81 -11.00 7.33 20.38
N GLY A 82 -11.47 7.58 21.61
CA GLY A 82 -10.70 7.47 22.85
C GLY A 82 -9.62 8.55 23.00
N SER A 83 -8.76 8.43 24.01
CA SER A 83 -7.56 9.28 24.21
C SER A 83 -6.53 9.21 23.07
N SER A 84 -6.89 8.57 21.95
CA SER A 84 -6.07 8.34 20.75
C SER A 84 -6.59 9.19 19.60
N ILE A 85 -6.63 10.51 19.78
CA ILE A 85 -6.86 11.44 18.67
C ILE A 85 -5.51 11.96 18.25
N PRO A 86 -4.89 11.36 17.24
CA PRO A 86 -3.46 11.21 17.25
C PRO A 86 -2.93 12.21 16.25
N CYS A 87 -2.91 13.48 16.62
CA CYS A 87 -2.09 14.42 15.88
C CYS A 87 -1.10 15.17 16.77
N ASP A 88 -1.23 15.03 18.09
CA ASP A 88 -0.15 15.32 19.03
C ASP A 88 0.80 14.12 19.07
N VAL A 89 2.01 14.31 18.56
CA VAL A 89 3.00 13.26 18.36
C VAL A 89 4.39 13.77 18.72
N MET A 90 5.26 12.85 19.11
CA MET A 90 6.69 13.14 19.25
C MET A 90 7.38 12.94 17.89
N TYR A 91 7.62 14.03 17.16
CA TYR A 91 8.27 14.01 15.85
C TYR A 91 9.61 14.74 15.90
N LEU A 92 10.68 14.10 15.42
CA LEU A 92 12.04 14.65 15.50
C LEU A 92 12.45 15.06 16.92
N ASN A 93 11.98 14.29 17.92
CA ASN A 93 12.16 14.53 19.35
C ASN A 93 11.51 15.84 19.87
N GLU A 94 10.57 16.41 19.13
CA GLU A 94 9.82 17.60 19.53
C GLU A 94 8.32 17.35 19.49
N GLU A 95 7.60 17.90 20.47
CA GLU A 95 6.14 17.79 20.51
C GLU A 95 5.57 18.59 19.34
N ARG A 96 4.71 17.94 18.56
CA ARG A 96 4.12 18.49 17.35
C ARG A 96 2.66 18.12 17.29
N VAL A 97 1.84 19.13 16.98
CA VAL A 97 0.42 18.95 16.71
C VAL A 97 0.17 19.18 15.22
N PHE A 98 -0.36 18.17 14.55
CA PHE A 98 -0.77 18.25 13.14
C PHE A 98 -2.29 18.38 13.00
N SER A 99 -2.77 18.97 11.91
CA SER A 99 -4.18 18.87 11.55
C SER A 99 -4.46 17.54 10.83
N PRO A 100 -5.72 17.04 10.82
CA PRO A 100 -6.09 15.88 10.01
C PRO A 100 -5.74 16.04 8.52
N GLU A 101 -5.81 17.25 7.96
CA GLU A 101 -5.40 17.56 6.60
C GLU A 101 -3.88 17.41 6.41
N GLN A 102 -3.07 17.81 7.38
CA GLN A 102 -1.61 17.61 7.33
C GLN A 102 -1.26 16.12 7.40
N VAL A 103 -1.90 15.35 8.28
CA VAL A 103 -1.72 13.89 8.35
C VAL A 103 -2.14 13.22 7.04
N LEU A 104 -3.28 13.62 6.47
CA LEU A 104 -3.73 13.13 5.18
C LEU A 104 -2.77 13.53 4.05
N ALA A 105 -2.18 14.73 4.11
CA ALA A 105 -1.16 15.16 3.15
C ALA A 105 0.09 14.28 3.21
N CYS A 106 0.52 13.84 4.41
CA CYS A 106 1.62 12.88 4.56
C CYS A 106 1.30 11.60 3.76
N LEU A 107 0.09 11.05 3.92
CA LEU A 107 -0.36 9.88 3.17
C LEU A 107 -0.35 10.15 1.67
N PHE A 108 -0.88 11.28 1.21
CA PHE A 108 -0.94 11.62 -0.21
C PHE A 108 0.43 11.82 -0.82
N THR A 109 1.39 12.39 -0.09
CA THR A 109 2.80 12.43 -0.51
C THR A 109 3.31 11.01 -0.76
N HIS A 110 3.09 10.07 0.17
CA HIS A 110 3.51 8.68 -0.01
C HIS A 110 2.83 8.00 -1.21
N LEU A 111 1.50 8.13 -1.36
CA LEU A 111 0.77 7.56 -2.49
C LEU A 111 1.24 8.15 -3.83
N ARG A 112 1.53 9.46 -3.88
CA ARG A 112 2.09 10.14 -5.05
C ARG A 112 3.47 9.57 -5.42
N LEU A 113 4.34 9.34 -4.43
CA LEU A 113 5.66 8.74 -4.67
C LEU A 113 5.55 7.30 -5.17
N LEU A 114 4.65 6.50 -4.62
CA LEU A 114 4.37 5.14 -5.11
C LEU A 114 3.89 5.14 -6.57
N LEU A 115 2.93 6.01 -6.90
CA LEU A 115 2.45 6.20 -8.26
C LEU A 115 3.58 6.63 -9.21
N SER A 116 4.41 7.60 -8.79
CA SER A 116 5.48 8.14 -9.63
C SER A 116 6.57 7.11 -9.89
N LYS A 117 6.94 6.33 -8.86
CA LYS A 117 7.88 5.20 -8.98
C LYS A 117 7.35 4.13 -9.94
N SER A 118 6.09 3.74 -9.81
CA SER A 118 5.48 2.71 -10.65
C SER A 118 5.32 3.13 -12.12
N LEU A 119 5.02 4.41 -12.36
CA LEU A 119 4.85 4.97 -13.70
C LEU A 119 6.15 5.44 -14.35
N GLY A 120 7.24 5.60 -13.59
CA GLY A 120 8.51 6.12 -14.07
C GLY A 120 8.46 7.61 -14.45
N ALA A 121 7.48 8.36 -13.94
CA ALA A 121 7.28 9.78 -14.22
C ALA A 121 6.56 10.46 -13.04
N ASP A 122 6.78 11.76 -12.86
CA ASP A 122 6.13 12.53 -11.80
C ASP A 122 4.61 12.58 -11.98
N VAL A 123 3.89 12.25 -10.90
CA VAL A 123 2.44 12.33 -10.85
C VAL A 123 2.01 13.58 -10.08
N ASN A 124 1.52 14.58 -10.80
CA ASN A 124 1.08 15.86 -10.23
C ASN A 124 -0.44 15.99 -10.15
N GLU A 125 -1.19 15.08 -10.79
CA GLU A 125 -2.64 15.09 -10.74
C GLU A 125 -3.24 13.68 -10.73
N CYS A 126 -4.37 13.52 -10.04
CA CYS A 126 -5.11 12.27 -9.96
C CYS A 126 -6.62 12.49 -9.80
N VAL A 127 -7.38 11.43 -10.07
CA VAL A 127 -8.77 11.33 -9.62
C VAL A 127 -8.80 10.52 -8.33
N MET A 128 -9.57 10.97 -7.35
CA MET A 128 -9.62 10.35 -6.03
C MET A 128 -11.07 10.15 -5.56
N SER A 129 -11.37 8.97 -5.05
CA SER A 129 -12.72 8.66 -4.55
C SER A 129 -12.96 9.24 -3.15
N VAL A 130 -14.18 9.69 -2.90
CA VAL A 130 -14.69 10.05 -1.57
C VAL A 130 -16.09 9.46 -1.38
N PRO A 131 -16.48 9.18 -0.12
CA PRO A 131 -17.85 8.77 0.15
C PRO A 131 -18.83 9.86 -0.27
N TYR A 132 -19.96 9.49 -0.88
CA TYR A 132 -20.88 10.49 -1.42
C TYR A 132 -21.46 11.42 -0.35
N TYR A 133 -21.60 10.91 0.88
CA TYR A 133 -22.10 11.65 2.03
C TYR A 133 -21.06 12.60 2.65
N PHE A 134 -19.81 12.63 2.15
CA PHE A 134 -18.86 13.65 2.55
C PHE A 134 -19.42 15.04 2.22
N ASP A 135 -19.53 15.87 3.25
CA ASP A 135 -19.97 17.25 3.08
C ASP A 135 -18.90 18.13 2.41
N GLU A 136 -19.24 19.38 2.17
CA GLU A 136 -18.33 20.35 1.55
C GLU A 136 -17.03 20.53 2.34
N LYS A 137 -17.08 20.57 3.68
CA LYS A 137 -15.89 20.76 4.52
C LYS A 137 -14.95 19.56 4.44
N GLN A 138 -15.50 18.35 4.47
CA GLN A 138 -14.74 17.12 4.35
C GLN A 138 -14.05 17.01 2.98
N ARG A 139 -14.75 17.36 1.90
CA ARG A 139 -14.17 17.37 0.55
C ARG A 139 -13.11 18.45 0.38
N LEU A 140 -13.32 19.64 0.95
CA LEU A 140 -12.32 20.70 1.01
C LEU A 140 -11.07 20.26 1.79
N ALA A 141 -11.22 19.53 2.89
CA ALA A 141 -10.11 18.97 3.66
C ALA A 141 -9.25 18.01 2.79
N VAL A 142 -9.89 17.15 2.00
CA VAL A 142 -9.20 16.26 1.04
C VAL A 142 -8.44 17.05 -0.03
N ILE A 143 -9.07 18.07 -0.64
CA ILE A 143 -8.42 18.92 -1.64
C ILE A 143 -7.25 19.70 -1.02
N THR A 144 -7.42 20.19 0.22
CA THR A 144 -6.37 20.90 0.96
C THR A 144 -5.16 20.00 1.20
N ALA A 145 -5.40 18.76 1.66
CA ALA A 145 -4.35 17.76 1.81
C ALA A 145 -3.62 17.48 0.48
N GLY A 146 -4.36 17.40 -0.63
CA GLY A 146 -3.78 17.28 -1.97
C GLY A 146 -2.86 18.45 -2.31
N LYS A 147 -3.31 19.69 -2.08
CA LYS A 147 -2.47 20.88 -2.30
C LYS A 147 -1.19 20.84 -1.46
N ILE A 148 -1.28 20.48 -0.17
CA ILE A 148 -0.12 20.36 0.72
C ILE A 148 0.86 19.30 0.18
N ALA A 149 0.35 18.16 -0.29
CA ALA A 149 1.12 17.07 -0.90
C ALA A 149 1.62 17.36 -2.33
N SER A 150 1.38 18.57 -2.87
CA SER A 150 1.67 18.94 -4.27
C SER A 150 1.00 18.00 -5.29
N LEU A 151 -0.22 17.56 -4.99
CA LEU A 151 -1.04 16.68 -5.81
C LEU A 151 -2.39 17.34 -6.12
N LYS A 152 -2.65 17.64 -7.39
CA LYS A 152 -3.95 18.16 -7.83
C LYS A 152 -4.98 17.03 -7.87
N ILE A 153 -5.98 17.12 -7.00
CA ILE A 153 -7.01 16.09 -6.85
C ILE A 153 -8.31 16.53 -7.52
N THR A 154 -8.83 15.68 -8.40
CA THR A 154 -10.23 15.75 -8.86
C THR A 154 -11.02 14.70 -8.09
N LEU A 155 -12.04 15.12 -7.35
CA LEU A 155 -12.85 14.21 -6.55
C LEU A 155 -13.89 13.49 -7.40
N ILE A 156 -14.19 12.24 -7.05
CA ILE A 156 -15.32 11.46 -7.55
C ILE A 156 -15.99 10.75 -6.37
N ASN A 157 -17.30 10.54 -6.43
CA ASN A 157 -17.97 9.72 -5.42
C ASN A 157 -17.60 8.23 -5.57
N ASP A 158 -17.51 7.49 -4.48
CA ASP A 158 -17.19 6.05 -4.49
C ASP A 158 -18.12 5.27 -5.44
N HIS A 159 -19.44 5.50 -5.36
CA HIS A 159 -20.42 4.86 -6.25
C HIS A 159 -20.29 5.28 -7.71
N ALA A 160 -19.89 6.53 -7.96
CA ALA A 160 -19.66 7.02 -9.32
C ALA A 160 -18.43 6.34 -9.94
N ALA A 161 -17.36 6.15 -9.16
CA ALA A 161 -16.19 5.38 -9.60
C ALA A 161 -16.58 3.92 -9.92
N LEU A 162 -17.40 3.27 -9.08
CA LEU A 162 -17.95 1.95 -9.36
C LEU A 162 -18.77 1.92 -10.65
N ALA A 163 -19.59 2.94 -10.90
CA ALA A 163 -20.37 3.06 -12.13
C ALA A 163 -19.50 3.17 -13.39
N TYR A 164 -18.41 3.96 -13.35
CA TYR A 164 -17.44 3.99 -14.45
C TYR A 164 -16.79 2.63 -14.68
N ASN A 165 -16.38 1.95 -13.62
CA ASN A 165 -15.77 0.62 -13.71
C ASN A 165 -16.75 -0.39 -14.34
N TYR A 166 -17.96 -0.51 -13.78
CA TYR A 166 -18.98 -1.43 -14.27
C TYR A 166 -19.39 -1.10 -15.72
N GLY A 167 -19.74 0.16 -15.99
CA GLY A 167 -20.29 0.59 -17.27
C GLY A 167 -19.33 0.41 -18.45
N ILE A 168 -18.03 0.71 -18.24
CA ILE A 168 -17.03 0.60 -19.30
C ILE A 168 -16.69 -0.87 -19.60
N TYR A 169 -16.49 -1.71 -18.58
CA TYR A 169 -16.13 -3.11 -18.78
C TYR A 169 -17.30 -4.00 -19.19
N LYS A 170 -18.53 -3.69 -18.76
CA LYS A 170 -19.74 -4.42 -19.15
C LYS A 170 -20.47 -3.82 -20.35
N GLY A 171 -19.96 -2.71 -20.92
CA GLY A 171 -20.67 -1.88 -21.90
C GLY A 171 -21.27 -2.61 -23.11
N MET A 172 -20.67 -3.71 -23.57
CA MET A 172 -21.20 -4.50 -24.69
C MET A 172 -22.46 -5.31 -24.35
N ASN A 173 -22.73 -5.53 -23.06
CA ASN A 173 -23.86 -6.31 -22.55
C ASN A 173 -24.92 -5.42 -21.90
N LEU A 174 -24.82 -4.10 -22.06
CA LEU A 174 -25.79 -3.14 -21.53
C LEU A 174 -26.89 -2.85 -22.58
N PRO A 175 -28.14 -2.60 -22.14
CA PRO A 175 -29.22 -2.22 -23.04
C PRO A 175 -28.87 -0.98 -23.86
N LYS A 176 -29.40 -0.85 -25.08
CA LYS A 176 -29.24 0.38 -25.87
C LYS A 176 -29.93 1.56 -25.19
N LEU A 177 -29.66 2.78 -25.63
CA LEU A 177 -30.20 4.00 -25.00
C LEU A 177 -31.74 4.08 -25.11
N GLU A 178 -32.31 3.48 -26.14
CA GLU A 178 -33.76 3.43 -26.38
C GLU A 178 -34.46 2.31 -25.59
N GLU A 179 -33.69 1.38 -25.01
CA GLU A 179 -34.20 0.26 -24.22
C GLU A 179 -34.27 0.62 -22.73
N PRO A 180 -35.17 0.00 -21.95
CA PRO A 180 -35.20 0.19 -20.51
C PRO A 180 -33.81 -0.06 -19.88
N PRO A 181 -33.36 0.82 -18.98
CA PRO A 181 -32.03 0.69 -18.39
C PRO A 181 -31.94 -0.55 -17.50
N LYS A 182 -30.73 -1.10 -17.42
CA LYS A 182 -30.41 -2.14 -16.45
C LYS A 182 -30.09 -1.49 -15.10
N ILE A 183 -30.91 -1.76 -14.08
CA ILE A 183 -30.68 -1.22 -12.72
C ILE A 183 -29.75 -2.16 -11.95
N VAL A 184 -28.64 -1.63 -11.45
CA VAL A 184 -27.66 -2.37 -10.65
C VAL A 184 -27.55 -1.74 -9.26
N ALA A 185 -27.65 -2.56 -8.22
CA ALA A 185 -27.35 -2.15 -6.85
C ALA A 185 -25.87 -2.40 -6.56
N PHE A 186 -25.14 -1.38 -6.10
CA PHE A 186 -23.80 -1.53 -5.56
C PHE A 186 -23.85 -1.42 -4.04
N VAL A 187 -23.32 -2.41 -3.33
CA VAL A 187 -23.22 -2.39 -1.87
C VAL A 187 -21.75 -2.45 -1.47
N ASP A 188 -21.22 -1.35 -0.94
CA ASP A 188 -19.85 -1.22 -0.47
C ASP A 188 -19.80 -1.31 1.06
N CYS A 189 -19.24 -2.42 1.54
CA CYS A 189 -19.07 -2.72 2.95
C CYS A 189 -17.60 -2.48 3.34
N GLY A 190 -17.28 -1.23 3.68
CA GLY A 190 -15.94 -0.80 4.03
C GLY A 190 -15.55 -1.04 5.49
N HIS A 191 -14.45 -0.42 5.90
CA HIS A 191 -13.93 -0.51 7.27
C HIS A 191 -14.77 0.31 8.27
N SER A 192 -15.17 1.53 7.94
CA SER A 192 -15.81 2.46 8.89
C SER A 192 -17.24 2.85 8.52
N CYS A 193 -17.75 2.37 7.38
CA CYS A 193 -19.07 2.70 6.87
C CYS A 193 -19.51 1.59 5.91
N LEU A 194 -20.83 1.48 5.75
CA LEU A 194 -21.46 0.74 4.68
C LEU A 194 -22.28 1.73 3.84
N GLN A 195 -22.08 1.73 2.54
CA GLN A 195 -22.81 2.58 1.59
C GLN A 195 -23.41 1.75 0.47
N THR A 196 -24.52 2.21 -0.09
CA THR A 196 -25.22 1.54 -1.18
C THR A 196 -25.74 2.55 -2.18
N SER A 197 -25.81 2.15 -3.45
CA SER A 197 -26.35 2.96 -4.53
C SER A 197 -27.10 2.13 -5.55
N LEU A 198 -28.08 2.75 -6.20
CA LEU A 198 -28.78 2.19 -7.36
C LEU A 198 -28.37 3.00 -8.58
N VAL A 199 -27.90 2.32 -9.62
CA VAL A 199 -27.45 2.95 -10.85
C VAL A 199 -28.14 2.29 -12.04
N ALA A 200 -28.79 3.10 -12.85
CA ALA A 200 -29.39 2.70 -14.12
C ALA A 200 -28.34 2.79 -15.23
N PHE A 201 -28.19 1.72 -16.01
CA PHE A 201 -27.20 1.62 -17.08
C PHE A 201 -27.84 1.38 -18.45
N ASN A 202 -27.37 2.14 -19.43
CA ASN A 202 -27.50 1.87 -20.86
C ASN A 202 -26.09 1.86 -21.49
N ALA A 203 -25.97 1.45 -22.75
CA ALA A 203 -24.69 1.46 -23.46
C ALA A 203 -24.13 2.89 -23.55
N GLY A 204 -22.97 3.13 -22.92
CA GLY A 204 -22.31 4.44 -22.89
C GLY A 204 -22.92 5.46 -21.94
N ASN A 205 -23.96 5.11 -21.18
CA ASN A 205 -24.64 6.02 -20.27
C ASN A 205 -25.00 5.34 -18.94
N ALA A 206 -24.87 6.08 -17.83
CA ALA A 206 -25.43 5.68 -16.57
C ALA A 206 -26.01 6.86 -15.80
N LYS A 207 -26.96 6.56 -14.92
CA LYS A 207 -27.57 7.50 -14.00
C LYS A 207 -27.65 6.90 -12.61
N VAL A 208 -27.08 7.58 -11.63
CA VAL A 208 -27.28 7.24 -10.22
C VAL A 208 -28.71 7.62 -9.86
N LEU A 209 -29.52 6.62 -9.53
CA LEU A 209 -30.92 6.81 -9.15
C LEU A 209 -31.02 7.29 -7.71
N ASN A 210 -30.24 6.67 -6.81
CA ASN A 210 -30.23 7.00 -5.41
C ASN A 210 -29.03 6.37 -4.67
N ALA A 211 -28.75 6.85 -3.47
CA ALA A 211 -27.75 6.31 -2.55
C ALA A 211 -28.24 6.34 -1.09
N ALA A 212 -27.76 5.40 -0.28
CA ALA A 212 -27.99 5.34 1.16
C ALA A 212 -26.69 4.90 1.88
N HIS A 213 -26.54 5.21 3.16
CA HIS A 213 -25.36 4.86 3.94
C HIS A 213 -25.71 4.65 5.40
N THR A 214 -24.84 3.96 6.13
CA THR A 214 -24.83 3.92 7.59
C THR A 214 -23.40 4.02 8.10
N MET A 215 -23.17 5.00 8.96
CA MET A 215 -21.88 5.23 9.64
C MET A 215 -21.68 4.31 10.86
N GLU A 216 -22.65 3.45 11.15
CA GLU A 216 -22.64 2.60 12.34
C GLU A 216 -22.31 1.14 12.02
N VAL A 217 -22.07 0.82 10.75
CA VAL A 217 -21.73 -0.53 10.28
C VAL A 217 -20.46 -0.46 9.44
N GLY A 218 -19.52 -1.35 9.74
CA GLY A 218 -18.24 -1.47 9.03
C GLY A 218 -17.31 -2.42 9.77
N GLY A 219 -16.24 -2.84 9.10
CA GLY A 219 -15.22 -3.73 9.65
C GLY A 219 -14.79 -3.39 11.08
N HIS A 220 -14.57 -2.10 11.34
CA HIS A 220 -14.14 -1.54 12.61
C HIS A 220 -15.11 -1.84 13.76
N TYR A 221 -16.41 -1.64 13.53
CA TYR A 221 -17.43 -1.83 14.57
C TYR A 221 -17.56 -3.31 14.96
N PHE A 222 -17.39 -4.22 14.01
CA PHE A 222 -17.29 -5.65 14.31
C PHE A 222 -16.05 -5.98 15.16
N ASP A 223 -14.90 -5.37 14.85
CA ASP A 223 -13.65 -5.56 15.59
C ASP A 223 -13.75 -5.02 17.02
N LEU A 224 -14.38 -3.86 17.21
CA LEU A 224 -14.62 -3.27 18.53
C LEU A 224 -15.52 -4.15 19.40
N LEU A 225 -16.62 -4.66 18.86
CA LEU A 225 -17.52 -5.55 19.62
C LEU A 225 -16.84 -6.86 20.03
N LEU A 226 -16.03 -7.44 19.13
CA LEU A 226 -15.18 -8.60 19.46
C LEU A 226 -14.18 -8.28 20.56
N ARG A 227 -13.48 -7.14 20.45
CA ARG A 227 -12.53 -6.69 21.47
C ARG A 227 -13.23 -6.54 22.82
N ASP A 228 -14.36 -5.84 22.87
CA ASP A 228 -15.08 -5.56 24.11
C ASP A 228 -15.60 -6.84 24.77
N TYR A 229 -16.05 -7.82 23.98
CA TYR A 229 -16.34 -9.18 24.46
C TYR A 229 -15.12 -9.82 25.13
N PHE A 230 -13.95 -9.79 24.48
CA PHE A 230 -12.74 -10.39 25.06
C PHE A 230 -12.17 -9.61 26.24
N VAL A 231 -12.36 -8.29 26.31
CA VAL A 231 -12.01 -7.48 27.49
C VAL A 231 -12.75 -7.98 28.73
N VAL A 232 -14.07 -8.20 28.63
CA VAL A 232 -14.87 -8.75 29.73
C VAL A 232 -14.39 -10.15 30.10
N GLN A 233 -14.23 -11.02 29.09
CA GLN A 233 -13.76 -12.39 29.31
C GLN A 233 -12.38 -12.47 29.96
N PHE A 234 -11.46 -11.57 29.60
CA PHE A 234 -10.12 -11.57 30.18
C PHE A 234 -10.08 -11.00 31.60
N LYS A 235 -10.95 -10.05 31.91
CA LYS A 235 -11.15 -9.59 33.28
C LYS A 235 -11.66 -10.71 34.18
N GLU A 236 -12.60 -11.52 33.69
CA GLU A 236 -13.15 -12.65 34.43
C GLU A 236 -12.14 -13.81 34.58
N ARG A 237 -11.47 -14.21 33.49
CA ARG A 237 -10.63 -15.41 33.46
C ARG A 237 -9.19 -15.19 33.95
N TYR A 238 -8.63 -14.02 33.70
CA TYR A 238 -7.22 -13.72 34.01
C TYR A 238 -7.05 -12.59 35.04
N ASN A 239 -8.15 -11.98 35.51
CA ASN A 239 -8.13 -10.83 36.43
C ASN A 239 -7.29 -9.64 35.90
N ILE A 240 -7.25 -9.46 34.57
CA ILE A 240 -6.57 -8.34 33.93
C ILE A 240 -7.58 -7.33 33.40
N ASP A 241 -7.34 -6.05 33.66
CA ASP A 241 -8.16 -4.96 33.15
C ASP A 241 -7.47 -4.32 31.94
N VAL A 242 -7.77 -4.86 30.75
CA VAL A 242 -7.18 -4.44 29.48
C VAL A 242 -7.40 -2.96 29.20
N THR A 243 -8.51 -2.40 29.68
CA THR A 243 -8.88 -0.99 29.46
C THR A 243 -7.88 0.00 30.05
N LYS A 244 -7.09 -0.43 31.04
CA LYS A 244 -6.03 0.38 31.67
C LYS A 244 -4.73 0.41 30.87
N ASN A 245 -4.59 -0.41 29.83
CA ASN A 245 -3.39 -0.51 29.02
C ASN A 245 -3.70 -0.31 27.53
N PRO A 246 -3.48 0.91 26.99
CA PRO A 246 -3.73 1.20 25.58
C PRO A 246 -3.00 0.27 24.61
N LYS A 247 -1.76 -0.14 24.93
CA LYS A 247 -0.99 -1.08 24.10
C LYS A 247 -1.68 -2.45 24.03
N ALA A 248 -2.20 -2.95 25.16
CA ALA A 248 -2.95 -4.21 25.20
C ALA A 248 -4.28 -4.10 24.42
N MET A 249 -4.97 -2.95 24.51
CA MET A 249 -6.18 -2.70 23.72
C MET A 249 -5.93 -2.75 22.21
N PHE A 250 -4.84 -2.16 21.71
CA PHE A 250 -4.46 -2.23 20.30
C PHE A 250 -4.08 -3.65 19.86
N ARG A 251 -3.27 -4.36 20.65
CA ARG A 251 -2.91 -5.76 20.37
C ARG A 251 -4.13 -6.65 20.29
N LEU A 252 -5.09 -6.49 21.21
CA LEU A 252 -6.33 -7.26 21.19
C LEU A 252 -7.21 -6.91 19.98
N LEU A 253 -7.29 -5.63 19.59
CA LEU A 253 -8.03 -5.22 18.41
C LEU A 253 -7.44 -5.82 17.12
N ASP A 254 -6.11 -5.84 16.98
CA ASP A 254 -5.40 -6.49 15.87
C ASP A 254 -5.73 -7.98 15.77
N GLU A 255 -5.76 -8.69 16.91
CA GLU A 255 -6.15 -10.10 16.94
C GLU A 255 -7.64 -10.32 16.64
N CYS A 256 -8.51 -9.41 17.09
CA CYS A 256 -9.94 -9.47 16.77
C CYS A 256 -10.20 -9.28 15.26
N GLU A 257 -9.45 -8.40 14.59
CA GLU A 257 -9.52 -8.23 13.14
C GLU A 257 -9.13 -9.53 12.41
N LYS A 258 -8.04 -10.17 12.84
CA LYS A 258 -7.59 -11.47 12.29
C LYS A 258 -8.66 -12.55 12.50
N LEU A 259 -9.18 -12.65 13.71
CA LEU A 259 -10.23 -13.61 14.09
C LEU A 259 -11.49 -13.42 13.24
N LYS A 260 -11.95 -12.17 13.05
CA LYS A 260 -13.09 -11.84 12.17
C LYS A 260 -12.86 -12.29 10.73
N LYS A 261 -11.67 -12.05 10.19
CA LYS A 261 -11.30 -12.49 8.83
C LYS A 261 -11.28 -14.01 8.72
N GLN A 262 -10.70 -14.72 9.70
CA GLN A 262 -10.70 -16.18 9.74
C GLN A 262 -12.12 -16.74 9.84
N MET A 263 -12.99 -16.12 10.65
CA MET A 263 -14.41 -16.49 10.75
C MET A 263 -15.16 -16.32 9.44
N SER A 264 -14.74 -15.43 8.54
CA SER A 264 -15.38 -15.29 7.22
C SER A 264 -15.13 -16.52 6.33
N ALA A 265 -14.00 -17.20 6.50
CA ALA A 265 -13.65 -18.43 5.78
C ALA A 265 -14.08 -19.71 6.51
N ASN A 266 -13.98 -19.75 7.83
CA ASN A 266 -14.24 -20.92 8.66
C ASN A 266 -15.38 -20.67 9.66
N SER A 267 -16.37 -21.57 9.74
CA SER A 267 -17.51 -21.45 10.66
C SER A 267 -17.31 -22.14 12.00
N GLN A 268 -16.26 -22.94 12.14
CA GLN A 268 -15.92 -23.66 13.37
C GLN A 268 -15.36 -22.70 14.43
N ASN A 269 -15.23 -23.18 15.66
CA ASN A 269 -14.59 -22.41 16.73
C ASN A 269 -13.11 -22.16 16.40
N ILE A 270 -12.72 -20.89 16.33
CA ILE A 270 -11.35 -20.48 16.00
C ILE A 270 -10.67 -19.98 17.26
N PRO A 271 -9.60 -20.63 17.74
CA PRO A 271 -8.82 -20.16 18.87
C PRO A 271 -7.81 -19.09 18.44
N PHE A 272 -7.43 -18.23 19.39
CA PHE A 272 -6.26 -17.37 19.30
C PHE A 272 -5.51 -17.32 20.64
N HIS A 273 -4.24 -16.93 20.57
CA HIS A 273 -3.37 -16.83 21.73
C HIS A 273 -2.51 -15.56 21.62
N ILE A 274 -2.35 -14.84 22.73
CA ILE A 274 -1.50 -13.65 22.79
C ILE A 274 -0.55 -13.81 23.97
N GLU A 275 0.73 -13.98 23.64
CA GLU A 275 1.83 -14.08 24.60
C GLU A 275 2.17 -12.72 25.23
N CYS A 276 2.55 -12.75 26.51
CA CYS A 276 2.93 -11.60 27.33
C CYS A 276 1.98 -10.42 27.10
N PHE A 277 0.68 -10.67 27.21
CA PHE A 277 -0.34 -9.72 26.79
C PHE A 277 -0.38 -8.51 27.73
N MET A 278 -0.40 -8.77 29.04
CA MET A 278 -0.36 -7.75 30.09
C MET A 278 0.14 -8.37 31.40
N ASN A 279 1.03 -7.69 32.12
CA ASN A 279 1.61 -8.16 33.40
C ASN A 279 2.23 -9.57 33.31
N ASP A 280 2.92 -9.86 32.21
CA ASP A 280 3.52 -11.17 31.91
C ASP A 280 2.51 -12.34 31.88
N VAL A 281 1.21 -12.04 31.74
CA VAL A 281 0.15 -13.02 31.58
C VAL A 281 -0.13 -13.24 30.10
N ASP A 282 -0.08 -14.50 29.69
CA ASP A 282 -0.57 -14.94 28.37
C ASP A 282 -2.09 -15.11 28.41
N VAL A 283 -2.75 -14.74 27.33
CA VAL A 283 -4.20 -14.89 27.21
C VAL A 283 -4.57 -15.78 26.02
N SER A 284 -5.68 -16.49 26.16
CA SER A 284 -6.27 -17.26 25.07
C SER A 284 -7.78 -17.04 24.99
N GLY A 285 -8.27 -17.02 23.77
CA GLY A 285 -9.68 -16.88 23.46
C GLY A 285 -10.05 -17.77 22.30
N SER A 286 -11.35 -17.94 22.10
CA SER A 286 -11.88 -18.55 20.89
C SER A 286 -13.22 -17.92 20.56
N MET A 287 -13.55 -17.89 19.27
CA MET A 287 -14.85 -17.45 18.81
C MET A 287 -15.35 -18.36 17.69
N GLN A 288 -16.62 -18.71 17.74
CA GLN A 288 -17.32 -19.35 16.65
C GLN A 288 -18.13 -18.33 15.85
N ARG A 289 -18.25 -18.53 14.53
CA ARG A 289 -18.99 -17.61 13.64
C ARG A 289 -20.43 -17.34 14.12
N THR A 290 -21.16 -18.37 14.53
CA THR A 290 -22.55 -18.23 14.99
C THR A 290 -22.66 -17.32 16.22
N GLN A 291 -21.78 -17.53 17.21
CA GLN A 291 -21.71 -16.67 18.40
C GLN A 291 -21.35 -15.23 18.05
N PHE A 292 -20.40 -15.03 17.13
CA PHE A 292 -20.06 -13.69 16.62
C PHE A 292 -21.26 -13.03 15.93
N GLU A 293 -21.96 -13.76 15.06
CA GLU A 293 -23.13 -13.24 14.33
C GLU A 293 -24.28 -12.86 15.27
N GLU A 294 -24.54 -13.67 16.29
CA GLU A 294 -25.52 -13.36 17.35
C GLU A 294 -25.14 -12.08 18.11
N MET A 295 -23.87 -11.93 18.48
CA MET A 295 -23.37 -10.77 19.21
C MET A 295 -23.54 -9.45 18.42
N VAL A 296 -23.36 -9.50 17.09
CA VAL A 296 -23.41 -8.32 16.22
C VAL A 296 -24.72 -8.17 15.45
N GLN A 297 -25.76 -8.93 15.82
CA GLN A 297 -27.05 -8.97 15.15
C GLN A 297 -27.70 -7.58 14.96
N HIS A 298 -27.57 -6.70 15.95
CA HIS A 298 -28.06 -5.33 15.89
C HIS A 298 -27.39 -4.48 14.78
N LEU A 299 -26.13 -4.78 14.39
CA LEU A 299 -25.49 -4.13 13.25
C LEU A 299 -26.04 -4.65 11.93
N PHE A 300 -26.38 -5.94 11.85
CA PHE A 300 -27.01 -6.54 10.67
C PHE A 300 -28.41 -5.98 10.40
N GLU A 301 -29.18 -5.67 11.43
CA GLU A 301 -30.48 -5.01 11.30
C GLU A 301 -30.38 -3.62 10.66
N LYS A 302 -29.31 -2.87 10.98
CA LYS A 302 -29.03 -1.56 10.36
C LYS A 302 -28.76 -1.65 8.86
N ILE A 303 -28.19 -2.77 8.38
CA ILE A 303 -27.99 -3.01 6.95
C ILE A 303 -29.35 -3.10 6.24
N ASN A 304 -30.28 -3.87 6.80
CA ASN A 304 -31.64 -3.97 6.24
C ASN A 304 -32.33 -2.60 6.17
N LEU A 305 -32.31 -1.84 7.27
CA LEU A 305 -32.93 -0.51 7.32
C LEU A 305 -32.37 0.44 6.25
N MET A 306 -31.05 0.40 6.03
CA MET A 306 -30.41 1.20 4.99
C MET A 306 -30.85 0.77 3.57
N LEU A 307 -30.97 -0.54 3.32
CA LEU A 307 -31.45 -1.06 2.03
C LEU A 307 -32.92 -0.69 1.77
N PHE A 308 -33.79 -0.76 2.79
CA PHE A 308 -35.17 -0.27 2.70
C PHE A 308 -35.21 1.21 2.33
N THR A 309 -34.41 2.04 3.03
CA THR A 309 -34.31 3.47 2.77
C THR A 309 -33.86 3.77 1.33
N LEU A 310 -32.93 2.98 0.78
CA LEU A 310 -32.45 3.12 -0.60
C LEU A 310 -33.59 2.95 -1.61
N ILE A 311 -34.34 1.85 -1.49
CA ILE A 311 -35.42 1.50 -2.43
C ILE A 311 -36.59 2.47 -2.31
N GLU A 312 -37.01 2.80 -1.09
CA GLU A 312 -38.10 3.73 -0.83
C GLU A 312 -37.83 5.11 -1.46
N ARG A 313 -36.63 5.66 -1.21
CA ARG A 313 -36.23 6.97 -1.76
C ARG A 313 -36.02 6.95 -3.28
N ALA A 314 -35.59 5.81 -3.83
CA ALA A 314 -35.47 5.63 -5.29
C ALA A 314 -36.84 5.48 -5.98
N LYS A 315 -37.90 5.17 -5.22
CA LYS A 315 -39.27 4.93 -5.72
C LYS A 315 -39.31 3.84 -6.81
N ILE A 316 -38.54 2.77 -6.62
CA ILE A 316 -38.56 1.57 -7.47
C ILE A 316 -38.96 0.35 -6.63
N ASN A 317 -39.29 -0.77 -7.27
CA ASN A 317 -39.48 -2.03 -6.57
C ASN A 317 -38.16 -2.80 -6.49
N VAL A 318 -38.05 -3.68 -5.50
CA VAL A 318 -36.87 -4.55 -5.35
C VAL A 318 -36.68 -5.43 -6.59
N GLU A 319 -37.79 -5.90 -7.17
CA GLU A 319 -37.82 -6.76 -8.34
C GLU A 319 -37.27 -6.07 -9.61
N ASP A 320 -37.27 -4.73 -9.66
CA ASP A 320 -36.74 -3.94 -10.78
C ASP A 320 -35.20 -3.93 -10.80
N VAL A 321 -34.56 -4.24 -9.66
CA VAL A 321 -33.10 -4.32 -9.57
C VAL A 321 -32.61 -5.55 -10.32
N SER A 322 -31.86 -5.35 -11.39
CA SER A 322 -31.40 -6.43 -12.28
C SER A 322 -30.28 -7.25 -11.64
N ASP A 323 -29.24 -6.58 -11.15
CA ASP A 323 -28.05 -7.19 -10.54
C ASP A 323 -27.69 -6.50 -9.22
N VAL A 324 -27.01 -7.24 -8.34
CA VAL A 324 -26.45 -6.72 -7.09
C VAL A 324 -24.96 -7.03 -7.09
N GLU A 325 -24.11 -6.02 -6.99
CA GLU A 325 -22.65 -6.14 -6.89
C GLU A 325 -22.20 -5.74 -5.48
N ILE A 326 -21.38 -6.56 -4.84
CA ILE A 326 -20.84 -6.30 -3.50
C ILE A 326 -19.35 -6.01 -3.56
N ILE A 327 -18.93 -4.93 -2.88
CA ILE A 327 -17.56 -4.42 -2.83
C ILE A 327 -17.22 -4.14 -1.35
N GLY A 328 -15.96 -3.90 -1.04
CA GLY A 328 -15.48 -3.53 0.27
C GLY A 328 -15.14 -4.75 1.13
N GLY A 329 -14.09 -4.61 1.94
CA GLY A 329 -13.49 -5.72 2.67
C GLY A 329 -14.44 -6.49 3.58
N SER A 330 -15.41 -5.81 4.19
CA SER A 330 -16.37 -6.41 5.12
C SER A 330 -17.50 -7.16 4.42
N SER A 331 -17.71 -6.98 3.11
CA SER A 331 -18.72 -7.74 2.37
C SER A 331 -18.45 -9.25 2.33
N ARG A 332 -17.22 -9.67 2.68
CA ARG A 332 -16.79 -11.07 2.80
C ARG A 332 -17.36 -11.79 4.02
N ILE A 333 -17.95 -11.08 4.98
CA ILE A 333 -18.68 -11.68 6.09
C ILE A 333 -19.93 -12.39 5.52
N PRO A 334 -20.07 -13.72 5.67
CA PRO A 334 -21.13 -14.48 5.01
C PRO A 334 -22.54 -13.97 5.32
N ARG A 335 -22.80 -13.57 6.57
CA ARG A 335 -24.11 -13.04 6.97
C ARG A 335 -24.49 -11.74 6.25
N ILE A 336 -23.53 -10.88 5.94
CA ILE A 336 -23.78 -9.65 5.16
C ILE A 336 -24.25 -10.00 3.75
N LYS A 337 -23.57 -10.96 3.08
CA LYS A 337 -23.98 -11.43 1.75
C LYS A 337 -25.39 -12.03 1.78
N GLN A 338 -25.72 -12.81 2.81
CA GLN A 338 -27.05 -13.39 2.98
C GLN A 338 -28.14 -12.32 3.12
N ILE A 339 -27.94 -11.34 4.01
CA ILE A 339 -28.91 -10.25 4.22
C ILE A 339 -29.19 -9.48 2.92
N ILE A 340 -28.12 -9.15 2.18
CA ILE A 340 -28.25 -8.46 0.89
C ILE A 340 -29.01 -9.35 -0.10
N GLY A 341 -28.70 -10.64 -0.16
CA GLY A 341 -29.36 -11.57 -1.07
C GLY A 341 -30.83 -11.84 -0.73
N GLU A 342 -31.16 -11.94 0.56
CA GLU A 342 -32.52 -12.04 1.07
C GLU A 342 -33.33 -10.78 0.74
N PHE A 343 -32.74 -9.59 0.95
CA PHE A 343 -33.40 -8.32 0.67
C PHE A 343 -33.71 -8.15 -0.82
N PHE A 344 -32.72 -8.35 -1.70
CA PHE A 344 -32.91 -8.19 -3.15
C PHE A 344 -33.53 -9.41 -3.83
N LYS A 345 -33.75 -10.52 -3.11
CA LYS A 345 -34.18 -11.81 -3.65
C LYS A 345 -33.27 -12.31 -4.79
N LYS A 346 -31.98 -11.98 -4.72
CA LYS A 346 -30.98 -12.21 -5.79
C LYS A 346 -29.62 -12.51 -5.19
N GLU A 347 -28.88 -13.43 -5.79
CA GLU A 347 -27.51 -13.75 -5.35
C GLU A 347 -26.58 -12.55 -5.61
N PRO A 348 -25.94 -11.98 -4.57
CA PRO A 348 -25.00 -10.89 -4.75
C PRO A 348 -23.74 -11.36 -5.50
N ARG A 349 -23.33 -10.57 -6.49
CA ARG A 349 -22.20 -10.86 -7.37
C ARG A 349 -20.94 -10.13 -6.93
N THR A 350 -19.83 -10.72 -7.30
CA THR A 350 -18.48 -10.17 -7.12
C THR A 350 -17.79 -10.14 -8.48
N THR A 351 -18.47 -9.65 -9.53
CA THR A 351 -17.86 -9.60 -10.87
C THR A 351 -16.82 -8.50 -10.97
N MET A 352 -16.93 -7.51 -10.08
CA MET A 352 -15.90 -6.52 -9.79
C MET A 352 -15.03 -7.02 -8.63
N ASN A 353 -13.74 -6.72 -8.68
CA ASN A 353 -12.85 -7.01 -7.56
C ASN A 353 -13.26 -6.15 -6.35
N GLN A 354 -13.45 -6.81 -5.20
CA GLN A 354 -14.03 -6.17 -4.02
C GLN A 354 -13.11 -5.14 -3.33
N ASP A 355 -11.81 -5.16 -3.63
CA ASP A 355 -10.83 -4.28 -3.00
C ASP A 355 -10.43 -3.13 -3.91
N ASP A 356 -10.21 -3.38 -5.21
CA ASP A 356 -9.60 -2.41 -6.12
C ASP A 356 -10.58 -1.71 -7.08
N ALA A 357 -11.87 -2.08 -7.06
CA ALA A 357 -12.83 -1.62 -8.04
C ALA A 357 -13.03 -0.09 -8.05
N ILE A 358 -13.01 0.54 -6.89
CA ILE A 358 -13.15 1.99 -6.75
C ILE A 358 -11.92 2.70 -7.36
N ALA A 359 -10.72 2.23 -7.04
CA ALA A 359 -9.48 2.78 -7.59
C ALA A 359 -9.43 2.65 -9.12
N ARG A 360 -9.82 1.50 -9.67
CA ARG A 360 -9.95 1.30 -11.13
C ARG A 360 -10.93 2.29 -11.76
N GLY A 361 -12.09 2.50 -11.12
CA GLY A 361 -13.08 3.50 -11.51
C GLY A 361 -12.50 4.92 -11.56
N CYS A 362 -11.71 5.28 -10.56
CA CYS A 362 -10.99 6.55 -10.53
C CYS A 362 -9.99 6.67 -11.68
N ALA A 363 -9.23 5.61 -11.97
CA ALA A 363 -8.26 5.61 -13.06
C ALA A 363 -8.94 5.71 -14.44
N LEU A 364 -10.10 5.06 -14.62
CA LEU A 364 -10.93 5.19 -15.82
C LEU A 364 -11.42 6.63 -16.00
N ARG A 365 -11.95 7.24 -14.94
CA ARG A 365 -12.36 8.65 -14.96
C ARG A 365 -11.17 9.58 -15.24
N SER A 366 -10.02 9.30 -14.65
CA SER A 366 -8.78 10.04 -14.89
C SER A 366 -8.38 9.99 -16.36
N ALA A 367 -8.42 8.80 -16.97
CA ALA A 367 -8.06 8.59 -18.37
C ALA A 367 -8.96 9.37 -19.35
N MET A 368 -10.24 9.58 -19.01
CA MET A 368 -11.17 10.36 -19.83
C MET A 368 -10.81 11.84 -19.97
N PHE A 369 -10.02 12.39 -19.03
CA PHE A 369 -9.52 13.76 -19.14
C PHE A 369 -8.40 13.92 -20.18
N TYR A 370 -7.88 12.83 -20.73
CA TYR A 370 -6.78 12.84 -21.68
C TYR A 370 -7.23 12.26 -23.04
N PRO A 371 -7.57 13.12 -24.02
CA PRO A 371 -8.07 12.68 -25.33
C PRO A 371 -7.14 11.70 -26.06
N ALA A 372 -5.84 11.79 -25.82
CA ALA A 372 -4.82 10.90 -26.38
C ALA A 372 -5.02 9.42 -26.00
N TYR A 373 -5.71 9.12 -24.89
CA TYR A 373 -5.93 7.74 -24.44
C TYR A 373 -7.11 7.03 -25.15
N GLN A 374 -7.84 7.71 -26.05
CA GLN A 374 -8.92 7.16 -26.88
C GLN A 374 -9.88 6.21 -26.13
N MET A 375 -10.37 6.63 -24.97
CA MET A 375 -11.37 5.86 -24.21
C MET A 375 -12.73 5.91 -24.89
N LYS A 376 -13.50 4.83 -24.73
CA LYS A 376 -14.94 4.84 -25.05
C LYS A 376 -15.61 5.92 -24.21
N GLU A 377 -16.41 6.75 -24.87
CA GLU A 377 -17.21 7.76 -24.20
C GLU A 377 -18.22 7.08 -23.27
N PHE A 378 -18.30 7.59 -22.04
CA PHE A 378 -19.25 7.12 -21.05
C PHE A 378 -19.70 8.29 -20.20
N VAL A 379 -21.00 8.55 -20.19
CA VAL A 379 -21.61 9.67 -19.48
C VAL A 379 -22.28 9.14 -18.22
N LEU A 380 -21.97 9.75 -17.08
CA LEU A 380 -22.59 9.44 -15.80
C LEU A 380 -23.31 10.67 -15.26
N GLU A 381 -24.61 10.56 -15.01
CA GLU A 381 -25.39 11.54 -14.25
C GLU A 381 -25.40 11.13 -12.77
N ASP A 382 -24.79 11.95 -11.90
CA ASP A 382 -24.75 11.72 -10.45
C ASP A 382 -25.40 12.90 -9.70
N PRO A 383 -26.61 12.74 -9.14
CA PRO A 383 -27.30 13.82 -8.42
C PRO A 383 -26.63 14.14 -7.06
N PHE A 384 -25.66 13.32 -6.63
CA PHE A 384 -24.87 13.55 -5.41
C PHE A 384 -23.50 14.16 -5.72
N GLU A 385 -23.23 14.54 -6.97
CA GLU A 385 -22.00 15.25 -7.31
C GLU A 385 -22.01 16.65 -6.68
N LEU A 386 -21.05 16.89 -5.77
CA LEU A 386 -20.88 18.17 -5.10
C LEU A 386 -19.80 18.99 -5.80
N VAL A 387 -20.22 20.05 -6.49
CA VAL A 387 -19.31 21.02 -7.10
C VAL A 387 -18.84 22.02 -6.03
N ILE A 388 -17.55 22.04 -5.77
CA ILE A 388 -16.95 22.95 -4.80
C ILE A 388 -16.68 24.30 -5.47
N GLU A 389 -17.25 25.36 -4.91
CA GLU A 389 -17.00 26.72 -5.37
C GLU A 389 -15.53 27.11 -5.18
N LYS A 390 -14.94 27.73 -6.21
CA LYS A 390 -13.52 28.17 -6.15
C LYS A 390 -13.26 29.15 -4.99
N SER A 391 -14.25 29.96 -4.61
CA SER A 391 -14.20 30.91 -3.50
C SER A 391 -13.96 30.24 -2.14
N LYS A 392 -14.37 28.97 -1.98
CA LYS A 392 -14.25 28.20 -0.74
C LYS A 392 -12.96 27.39 -0.65
N LEU A 393 -12.16 27.38 -1.71
CA LEU A 393 -10.85 26.76 -1.67
C LEU A 393 -9.98 27.42 -0.60
N PRO A 394 -9.10 26.66 0.06
CA PRO A 394 -8.24 27.19 1.11
C PRO A 394 -7.35 28.31 0.56
N ASN A 395 -7.12 29.34 1.38
CA ASN A 395 -6.26 30.49 1.06
C ASN A 395 -4.86 30.01 0.67
N GLU A 396 -4.37 30.48 -0.48
CA GLU A 396 -3.06 30.10 -1.02
C GLU A 396 -1.91 30.38 -0.05
N LYS A 397 -1.98 31.47 0.73
CA LYS A 397 -0.96 31.79 1.73
C LYS A 397 -0.87 30.72 2.82
N SER A 398 -2.01 30.37 3.41
CA SER A 398 -2.08 29.33 4.46
C SER A 398 -1.63 27.97 3.94
N VAL A 399 -2.03 27.61 2.71
CA VAL A 399 -1.59 26.37 2.07
C VAL A 399 -0.08 26.39 1.80
N SER A 400 0.48 27.52 1.38
CA SER A 400 1.92 27.65 1.10
C SER A 400 2.79 27.40 2.34
N GLU A 401 2.34 27.85 3.52
CA GLU A 401 3.04 27.60 4.79
C GLU A 401 3.00 26.10 5.14
N LEU A 402 1.84 25.46 5.06
CA LEU A 402 1.67 24.02 5.33
C LEU A 402 2.46 23.16 4.33
N LEU A 403 2.48 23.56 3.07
CA LEU A 403 3.26 22.90 2.02
C LEU A 403 4.77 23.02 2.27
N LYS A 404 5.25 24.14 2.81
CA LYS A 404 6.65 24.27 3.24
C LYS A 404 6.97 23.28 4.37
N ILE A 405 6.11 23.18 5.37
CA ILE A 405 6.26 22.21 6.47
C ILE A 405 6.32 20.78 5.92
N GLU A 406 5.43 20.41 5.00
CA GLU A 406 5.42 19.09 4.36
C GLU A 406 6.70 18.84 3.52
N ARG A 407 7.24 19.84 2.83
CA ARG A 407 8.53 19.72 2.12
C ARG A 407 9.71 19.54 3.08
N ASP A 408 9.73 20.25 4.20
CA ASP A 408 10.77 20.11 5.22
C ASP A 408 10.74 18.71 5.84
N MET A 409 9.54 18.16 6.07
CA MET A 409 9.37 16.77 6.52
C MET A 409 9.82 15.76 5.44
N GLN A 410 9.46 15.94 4.16
CA GLN A 410 9.95 15.10 3.07
C GLN A 410 11.48 15.12 2.98
N ALA A 411 12.11 16.28 3.16
CA ALA A 411 13.56 16.38 3.15
C ALA A 411 14.19 15.64 4.35
N ALA A 412 13.53 15.62 5.52
CA ALA A 412 13.96 14.82 6.67
C ALA A 412 13.82 13.32 6.39
N ASP A 413 12.71 12.89 5.81
CA ASP A 413 12.46 11.51 5.41
C ASP A 413 13.53 11.03 4.42
N GLN A 414 13.81 11.81 3.37
CA GLN A 414 14.85 11.52 2.38
C GLN A 414 16.25 11.43 3.02
N ARG A 415 16.60 12.36 3.92
CA ARG A 415 17.90 12.31 4.63
C ARG A 415 18.04 11.04 5.47
N ALA A 416 16.96 10.60 6.12
CA ALA A 416 16.98 9.38 6.91
C ALA A 416 17.11 8.13 6.04
N THR A 417 16.40 8.07 4.91
CA THR A 417 16.53 6.99 3.91
C THR A 417 17.95 6.92 3.35
N GLU A 418 18.49 8.02 2.84
CA GLU A 418 19.86 8.04 2.29
C GLU A 418 20.93 7.66 3.32
N ARG A 419 20.74 8.06 4.58
CA ARG A 419 21.62 7.63 5.68
C ARG A 419 21.53 6.12 5.90
N SER A 420 20.31 5.57 5.92
CA SER A 420 20.10 4.13 6.08
C SER A 420 20.72 3.35 4.93
N ASP A 421 20.56 3.82 3.70
CA ASP A 421 21.14 3.18 2.50
C ASP A 421 22.67 3.20 2.54
N ALA A 422 23.27 4.32 2.94
CA ALA A 422 24.72 4.43 3.12
C ALA A 422 25.23 3.48 4.22
N LYS A 423 24.49 3.33 5.32
CA LYS A 423 24.81 2.37 6.40
C LYS A 423 24.77 0.94 5.85
N ASN A 424 23.67 0.55 5.21
CA ASN A 424 23.49 -0.79 4.65
C ASN A 424 24.58 -1.13 3.62
N ALA A 425 24.96 -0.17 2.76
CA ALA A 425 26.02 -0.36 1.78
C ALA A 425 27.40 -0.63 2.43
N LEU A 426 27.70 0.05 3.54
CA LEU A 426 28.93 -0.19 4.30
C LEU A 426 28.90 -1.54 5.01
N GLU A 427 27.79 -1.91 5.64
CA GLU A 427 27.61 -3.23 6.27
C GLU A 427 27.77 -4.37 5.24
N GLU A 428 27.12 -4.25 4.08
CA GLU A 428 27.24 -5.21 2.98
C GLU A 428 28.69 -5.31 2.48
N PHE A 429 29.39 -4.17 2.37
CA PHE A 429 30.81 -4.16 2.03
C PHE A 429 31.64 -4.93 3.07
N CYS A 430 31.45 -4.67 4.36
CA CYS A 430 32.14 -5.36 5.45
C CYS A 430 31.90 -6.88 5.39
N PHE A 431 30.65 -7.33 5.30
CA PHE A 431 30.34 -8.76 5.24
C PHE A 431 30.91 -9.44 3.99
N ARG A 432 30.88 -8.76 2.84
CA ARG A 432 31.50 -9.26 1.61
C ARG A 432 33.02 -9.40 1.77
N MET A 433 33.67 -8.43 2.40
CA MET A 433 35.12 -8.49 2.65
C MET A 433 35.46 -9.60 3.65
N GLN A 434 34.71 -9.73 4.74
CA GLN A 434 34.87 -10.82 5.72
C GLN A 434 34.76 -12.18 5.04
N HIS A 435 33.68 -12.44 4.31
CA HIS A 435 33.50 -13.69 3.58
C HIS A 435 34.64 -13.98 2.58
N THR A 436 35.15 -12.94 1.91
CA THR A 436 36.26 -13.08 0.94
C THR A 436 37.58 -13.45 1.63
N PHE A 437 37.91 -12.78 2.73
CA PHE A 437 39.20 -12.94 3.42
C PHE A 437 39.22 -14.03 4.50
N GLU A 438 38.06 -14.54 4.92
CA GLU A 438 37.92 -15.74 5.75
C GLU A 438 38.13 -17.02 4.95
N ASN A 439 37.89 -17.00 3.64
CA ASN A 439 38.22 -18.12 2.76
C ASN A 439 39.75 -18.23 2.57
N THR A 440 40.39 -18.95 3.49
CA THR A 440 41.85 -19.13 3.53
C THR A 440 42.38 -19.81 2.28
N GLU A 441 41.67 -20.81 1.73
CA GLU A 441 42.07 -21.53 0.51
C GLU A 441 42.11 -20.59 -0.72
N ALA A 442 41.14 -19.69 -0.84
CA ALA A 442 41.09 -18.73 -1.93
C ALA A 442 42.22 -17.69 -1.86
N CYS A 443 42.67 -17.36 -0.65
CA CYS A 443 43.68 -16.35 -0.35
C CYS A 443 45.12 -16.89 -0.27
N GLU A 444 45.29 -18.20 -0.11
CA GLU A 444 46.58 -18.85 0.10
C GLU A 444 47.55 -18.57 -1.07
N GLY A 445 48.77 -18.14 -0.73
CA GLY A 445 49.82 -17.80 -1.70
C GLY A 445 49.56 -16.53 -2.55
N LYS A 446 48.42 -15.84 -2.36
CA LYS A 446 48.05 -14.64 -3.14
C LYS A 446 48.03 -13.37 -2.31
N VAL A 447 47.55 -13.46 -1.07
CA VAL A 447 47.46 -12.33 -0.12
C VAL A 447 48.27 -12.69 1.12
N ALA A 448 49.11 -11.76 1.59
CA ALA A 448 49.89 -11.97 2.81
C ALA A 448 48.94 -12.09 4.02
N GLU A 449 49.23 -13.04 4.91
CA GLU A 449 48.37 -13.34 6.07
C GLU A 449 48.16 -12.12 6.97
N GLU A 450 49.21 -11.31 7.18
CA GLU A 450 49.13 -10.05 7.91
C GLU A 450 48.14 -9.06 7.28
N THR A 451 48.20 -8.88 5.95
CA THR A 451 47.28 -8.00 5.22
C THR A 451 45.84 -8.53 5.29
N ARG A 452 45.65 -9.85 5.19
CA ARG A 452 44.35 -10.51 5.29
C ARG A 452 43.72 -10.29 6.67
N LEU A 453 44.47 -10.55 7.74
CA LEU A 453 44.01 -10.34 9.12
C LEU A 453 43.73 -8.85 9.40
N SER A 454 44.55 -7.94 8.86
CA SER A 454 44.30 -6.50 8.98
C SER A 454 42.98 -6.07 8.31
N CYS A 455 42.64 -6.62 7.14
CA CYS A 455 41.36 -6.32 6.49
C CYS A 455 40.17 -6.86 7.30
N LEU A 456 40.29 -8.07 7.86
CA LEU A 456 39.25 -8.67 8.70
C LEU A 456 39.02 -7.87 9.99
N ASN A 457 40.09 -7.48 10.67
CA ASN A 457 40.00 -6.68 11.90
C ASN A 457 39.36 -5.32 11.62
N GLU A 458 39.77 -4.62 10.56
CA GLU A 458 39.18 -3.31 10.22
C GLU A 458 37.68 -3.45 9.88
N CYS A 459 37.27 -4.50 9.18
CA CYS A 459 35.84 -4.76 8.92
C CYS A 459 35.05 -4.92 10.22
N SER A 460 35.59 -5.69 11.18
CA SER A 460 34.95 -5.88 12.49
C SER A 460 34.88 -4.57 13.28
N GLU A 461 35.96 -3.78 13.31
CA GLU A 461 35.97 -2.48 13.98
C GLU A 461 34.96 -1.49 13.36
N VAL A 462 34.80 -1.52 12.03
CA VAL A 462 33.80 -0.69 11.34
C VAL A 462 32.37 -1.12 11.67
N LEU A 463 32.11 -2.42 11.77
CA LEU A 463 30.79 -2.93 12.19
C LEU A 463 30.48 -2.52 13.64
N ASP A 464 31.43 -2.70 14.56
CA ASP A 464 31.29 -2.26 15.95
C ASP A 464 31.06 -0.74 16.03
N TRP A 465 31.78 0.04 15.23
CA TRP A 465 31.60 1.48 15.12
C TRP A 465 30.19 1.86 14.64
N LEU A 466 29.65 1.16 13.64
CA LEU A 466 28.28 1.38 13.13
C LEU A 466 27.22 1.05 14.18
N ASP A 467 27.43 0.02 15.00
CA ASP A 467 26.50 -0.38 16.05
C ASP A 467 26.51 0.59 17.23
N MET A 468 27.70 0.98 17.70
CA MET A 468 27.87 1.92 18.80
C MET A 468 27.29 3.31 18.51
N ASN A 469 27.27 3.73 17.24
CA ASN A 469 26.84 5.07 16.83
C ASN A 469 25.56 5.05 15.96
N SER A 470 24.78 3.98 16.03
CA SER A 470 23.70 3.66 15.08
C SER A 470 22.67 4.77 14.81
N THR A 471 22.45 5.71 15.73
CA THR A 471 21.46 6.80 15.61
C THR A 471 22.06 8.18 15.34
N GLU A 472 23.35 8.39 15.64
CA GLU A 472 24.01 9.72 15.62
C GLU A 472 24.79 10.01 14.34
N LEU A 473 25.20 8.97 13.62
CA LEU A 473 26.03 9.13 12.43
C LEU A 473 25.31 9.86 11.30
N GLN A 474 26.00 10.81 10.68
CA GLN A 474 25.55 11.46 9.46
C GLN A 474 26.01 10.66 8.23
N LYS A 475 25.24 10.72 7.15
CA LYS A 475 25.57 10.08 5.85
C LYS A 475 27.02 10.29 5.44
N LYS A 476 27.51 11.54 5.48
CA LYS A 476 28.90 11.89 5.09
C LYS A 476 29.96 11.17 5.93
N GLN A 477 29.70 10.93 7.21
CA GLN A 477 30.65 10.20 8.08
C GLN A 477 30.70 8.72 7.69
N ILE A 478 29.54 8.13 7.42
CA ILE A 478 29.43 6.73 6.97
C ILE A 478 30.14 6.55 5.61
N GLU A 479 29.89 7.44 4.65
CA GLU A 479 30.53 7.40 3.33
C GLU A 479 32.05 7.61 3.41
N CYS A 480 32.52 8.51 4.30
CA CYS A 480 33.95 8.69 4.54
C CYS A 480 34.59 7.41 5.06
N ARG A 481 33.97 6.78 6.07
CA ARG A 481 34.46 5.52 6.65
C ARG A 481 34.42 4.37 5.64
N HIS A 482 33.40 4.32 4.80
CA HIS A 482 33.32 3.36 3.70
C HIS A 482 34.50 3.54 2.72
N SER A 483 34.78 4.78 2.29
CA SER A 483 35.90 5.04 1.38
C SER A 483 37.27 4.72 1.99
N GLU A 484 37.44 4.94 3.30
CA GLU A 484 38.66 4.53 4.03
C GLU A 484 38.83 3.02 4.02
N LEU A 485 37.79 2.26 4.36
CA LEU A 485 37.81 0.80 4.36
C LEU A 485 38.03 0.23 2.95
N GLU A 486 37.38 0.80 1.93
CA GLU A 486 37.62 0.43 0.53
C GLU A 486 39.09 0.60 0.14
N LYS A 487 39.70 1.74 0.50
CA LYS A 487 41.12 2.01 0.23
C LYS A 487 42.03 1.03 0.96
N HIS A 488 41.68 0.63 2.18
CA HIS A 488 42.42 -0.34 2.98
C HIS A 488 42.37 -1.75 2.38
N CYS A 489 41.19 -2.20 1.93
CA CYS A 489 41.00 -3.54 1.37
C CYS A 489 41.46 -3.65 -0.11
N LYS A 490 41.48 -2.54 -0.87
CA LYS A 490 41.80 -2.53 -2.30
C LYS A 490 43.12 -3.20 -2.69
N PRO A 491 44.26 -3.00 -1.99
CA PRO A 491 45.52 -3.69 -2.31
C PRO A 491 45.42 -5.21 -2.19
N ALA A 492 44.70 -5.70 -1.17
CA ALA A 492 44.49 -7.13 -0.95
C ALA A 492 43.58 -7.73 -2.04
N LEU A 493 42.48 -7.05 -2.36
CA LEU A 493 41.56 -7.46 -3.44
C LEU A 493 42.27 -7.48 -4.80
N THR A 494 43.08 -6.47 -5.11
CA THR A 494 43.81 -6.39 -6.39
C THR A 494 44.74 -7.59 -6.56
N LYS A 495 45.48 -7.98 -5.50
CA LYS A 495 46.35 -9.17 -5.54
C LYS A 495 45.54 -10.47 -5.68
N LEU A 496 44.40 -10.56 -5.00
CA LEU A 496 43.51 -11.72 -5.06
C LEU A 496 42.96 -11.93 -6.47
N PHE A 497 42.48 -10.88 -7.15
CA PHE A 497 41.86 -10.97 -8.48
C PHE A 497 42.87 -10.93 -9.64
N ALA A 498 44.00 -10.23 -9.52
CA ALA A 498 45.06 -10.27 -10.55
C ALA A 498 45.63 -11.69 -10.72
N SER A 499 45.64 -12.49 -9.65
CA SER A 499 46.04 -13.90 -9.70
C SER A 499 44.96 -14.84 -10.30
N ALA A 500 43.72 -14.37 -10.42
CA ALA A 500 42.61 -15.12 -11.02
C ALA A 500 42.54 -14.95 -12.54
N GLU A 501 42.87 -13.77 -13.08
CA GLU A 501 42.96 -13.52 -14.54
C GLU A 501 44.12 -14.30 -15.19
N VAL A 502 45.27 -14.40 -14.51
CA VAL A 502 46.43 -15.18 -14.98
C VAL A 502 46.14 -16.69 -15.07
N LYS A 503 45.14 -17.21 -14.34
CA LYS A 503 44.72 -18.62 -14.46
C LYS A 503 43.82 -18.89 -15.67
N LYS A 504 43.12 -17.88 -16.21
CA LYS A 504 42.32 -18.03 -17.45
C LYS A 504 43.22 -18.00 -18.70
N GLU A 505 44.20 -17.11 -18.77
CA GLU A 505 45.11 -17.04 -19.92
C GLU A 505 46.03 -18.27 -20.05
N LYS A 506 46.35 -18.96 -18.95
CA LYS A 506 47.19 -20.18 -18.96
C LYS A 506 46.46 -21.47 -19.36
N GLN A 507 45.14 -21.45 -19.57
CA GLN A 507 44.40 -22.62 -20.06
C GLN A 507 44.20 -22.65 -21.58
N ASP A 508 44.42 -21.52 -22.29
CA ASP A 508 44.19 -21.43 -23.75
C ASP A 508 45.46 -21.57 -24.61
N GLU A 509 46.65 -21.78 -24.02
CA GLU A 509 47.86 -22.13 -24.77
C GLU A 509 48.19 -23.63 -24.64
N VAL A 510 47.62 -24.46 -25.53
CA VAL A 510 48.09 -25.84 -25.75
C VAL A 510 49.19 -25.84 -26.82
N PRO A 511 50.42 -26.34 -26.53
CA PRO A 511 51.41 -26.55 -27.57
C PRO A 511 51.08 -27.81 -28.37
N LYS A 512 51.04 -27.67 -29.71
CA LYS A 512 51.09 -28.80 -30.65
C LYS A 512 52.39 -29.57 -30.49
N GLN A 513 52.31 -30.90 -30.34
CA GLN A 513 53.38 -31.81 -30.76
C GLN A 513 52.81 -33.14 -31.27
N ASP A 514 53.32 -33.53 -32.43
CA ASP A 514 53.01 -34.71 -33.23
C ASP A 514 53.63 -36.02 -32.69
N ASP A 515 52.88 -37.09 -32.94
CA ASP A 515 53.22 -38.48 -33.30
C ASP A 515 54.09 -39.41 -32.43
N GLY A 516 53.51 -40.60 -32.13
CA GLY A 516 54.26 -41.77 -31.62
C GLY A 516 53.46 -42.98 -31.09
N ASN A 517 52.54 -43.54 -31.89
CA ASN A 517 52.08 -44.95 -32.02
C ASN A 517 51.98 -45.98 -30.85
N GLN A 518 50.82 -46.69 -30.83
CA GLN A 518 50.54 -48.14 -30.63
C GLN A 518 49.77 -48.69 -29.39
N ASN A 519 48.60 -49.30 -29.72
CA ASN A 519 47.82 -50.40 -29.10
C ASN A 519 47.25 -50.23 -27.68
N GLY A 520 46.00 -50.57 -27.31
CA GLY A 520 44.83 -51.22 -27.93
C GLY A 520 43.79 -51.54 -26.82
N ASN A 521 42.54 -51.87 -27.21
CA ASN A 521 41.39 -52.41 -26.46
C ASN A 521 40.20 -51.49 -26.04
N GLU A 522 39.15 -51.57 -26.88
CA GLU A 522 37.75 -51.97 -26.61
C GLU A 522 37.00 -51.55 -25.30
N HIS A 523 36.06 -50.60 -25.48
CA HIS A 523 34.65 -50.42 -25.00
C HIS A 523 33.98 -51.32 -23.93
N PRO A 524 32.79 -50.97 -23.33
CA PRO A 524 31.83 -49.88 -23.65
C PRO A 524 31.16 -49.08 -22.46
N LYS A 525 30.61 -47.92 -22.84
CA LYS A 525 29.31 -47.26 -22.47
C LYS A 525 28.74 -47.32 -21.04
N GLN A 526 28.36 -46.15 -20.53
CA GLN A 526 26.95 -45.89 -20.18
C GLN A 526 26.61 -44.40 -20.22
N ASP A 527 25.57 -44.11 -21.00
CA ASP A 527 24.95 -42.81 -21.25
C ASP A 527 24.20 -42.30 -20.01
N PHE A 528 24.20 -40.98 -19.79
CA PHE A 528 23.01 -40.24 -19.34
C PHE A 528 23.09 -38.79 -19.86
N GLU A 529 22.35 -38.54 -20.94
CA GLU A 529 21.99 -37.21 -21.43
C GLU A 529 21.05 -36.52 -20.44
N VAL A 530 21.31 -35.24 -20.12
CA VAL A 530 20.27 -34.25 -19.85
C VAL A 530 20.59 -33.01 -20.68
N LYS A 531 19.76 -32.77 -21.71
CA LYS A 531 19.79 -31.60 -22.58
C LYS A 531 19.21 -30.39 -21.84
N CYS A 532 19.86 -29.24 -21.96
CA CYS A 532 19.24 -27.93 -21.85
C CYS A 532 19.58 -27.18 -23.15
N GLU A 533 18.54 -26.81 -23.89
CA GLU A 533 18.63 -26.06 -25.15
C GLU A 533 18.75 -24.56 -24.85
N ASP A 534 19.82 -23.95 -25.36
CA ASP A 534 20.02 -22.50 -25.42
C ASP A 534 19.49 -21.96 -26.75
N GLU A 535 18.58 -20.98 -26.71
CA GLU A 535 18.21 -20.16 -27.88
C GLU A 535 18.98 -18.83 -27.90
N ASN A 536 19.76 -18.71 -28.97
CA ASN A 536 20.47 -17.56 -29.55
C ASN A 536 19.83 -16.17 -29.36
N ILE A 537 20.61 -15.20 -28.85
CA ILE A 537 20.43 -13.77 -29.10
C ILE A 537 21.59 -13.28 -29.99
N LYS A 538 21.25 -12.88 -31.22
CA LYS A 538 22.15 -12.21 -32.17
C LYS A 538 22.37 -10.75 -31.74
N THR A 539 23.62 -10.36 -31.57
CA THR A 539 24.07 -8.96 -31.51
C THR A 539 24.19 -8.39 -32.93
N MET A 540 23.66 -7.17 -33.13
CA MET A 540 23.88 -6.38 -34.35
C MET A 540 24.82 -5.20 -34.04
N ASP A 541 25.81 -5.05 -34.90
CA ASP A 541 26.83 -4.01 -34.96
C ASP A 541 26.26 -2.59 -35.05
N SER A 542 26.98 -1.67 -34.40
CA SER A 542 26.84 -0.22 -34.60
C SER A 542 27.97 0.28 -35.49
N SER A 543 27.62 0.84 -36.65
CA SER A 543 28.51 1.69 -37.43
C SER A 543 27.76 2.94 -37.87
N ASN A 544 28.32 4.08 -37.50
CA ASN A 544 27.89 5.44 -37.78
C ASN A 544 28.39 5.84 -39.20
N PRO A 545 27.70 6.73 -39.93
CA PRO A 545 28.39 8.01 -40.19
C PRO A 545 27.48 9.26 -40.25
N LYS A 546 28.06 10.34 -39.70
CA LYS A 546 28.01 11.78 -40.04
C LYS A 546 27.08 12.28 -41.17
N ALA A 547 26.32 13.34 -40.86
CA ALA A 547 26.12 14.60 -41.65
C ALA A 547 25.24 15.54 -40.79
N GLU A 548 25.69 16.69 -40.28
CA GLU A 548 25.86 18.02 -40.90
C GLU A 548 24.93 19.02 -40.19
N CYS A 549 25.54 20.04 -39.57
CA CYS A 549 24.87 21.21 -39.03
C CYS A 549 24.50 22.17 -40.16
N ASN A 550 23.33 22.81 -40.06
CA ASN A 550 23.11 24.14 -40.60
C ASN A 550 22.14 24.91 -39.70
N ASP A 551 22.67 25.99 -39.12
CA ASP A 551 21.93 27.12 -38.58
C ASP A 551 21.32 27.93 -39.73
N THR A 552 20.07 28.40 -39.57
CA THR A 552 19.62 29.72 -40.06
C THR A 552 18.30 30.13 -39.39
N GLU A 553 18.39 31.20 -38.60
CA GLU A 553 17.54 32.40 -38.47
C GLU A 553 15.99 32.39 -38.61
N MET A 554 15.38 33.05 -37.60
CA MET A 554 14.28 34.04 -37.63
C MET A 554 13.08 33.86 -38.58
N ASP A 555 11.89 33.68 -38.00
CA ASP A 555 10.91 34.74 -37.67
C ASP A 555 9.79 34.20 -36.76
#